data_AF-A0A7C1RIL3-F1
#
_entry.id   AF-A0A7C1RIL3-F1
#
_cell.length_a   1.000
_cell.length_b   1.000
_cell.length_c   1.000
_cell.angle_alpha   90.00
_cell.angle_beta   90.00
_cell.angle_gamma   90.00
#
_symmetry.space_group_name_H-M   'P 1'
#
loop_
_entity.id
_entity.type
_entity.pdbx_description
1 polymer ?
#
loop_
_entity_poly.entity_id
_entity_poly.type
_entity_poly.pdbx_seq_one_letter_code
_entity_poly.pdbx_strand_id
1 'polypeptide(L)' 'MARCGITLILFSFLGLLSGLFLLLRPEYSIELQRRFYEKINWKIEPVSMPKEVRNTRAMGAFLVIIAVVISTYVVLGFK' A
#
# COMPACT_ATOMS: atom_id res chain seq x y z
N MET A 1 -12.54 -20.75 -11.43
CA MET A 1 -12.37 -20.22 -10.05
C MET A 1 -10.92 -20.23 -9.58
N ALA A 2 -10.18 -21.34 -9.60
CA ALA A 2 -8.80 -21.44 -9.08
C ALA A 2 -7.79 -20.38 -9.60
N ARG A 3 -7.78 -20.09 -10.91
CA ARG A 3 -6.87 -19.07 -11.49
C ARG A 3 -7.12 -17.66 -10.92
N CYS A 4 -8.38 -17.29 -10.72
CA CYS A 4 -8.76 -16.00 -10.15
C CYS A 4 -8.36 -15.90 -8.66
N GLY A 5 -8.47 -16.99 -7.90
CA GLY A 5 -8.06 -17.03 -6.49
C GLY A 5 -6.57 -16.80 -6.30
N ILE A 6 -5.73 -17.46 -7.11
CA ILE A 6 -4.27 -17.27 -7.07
C ILE A 6 -3.89 -15.82 -7.37
N THR A 7 -4.48 -15.22 -8.40
CA THR A 7 -4.25 -13.81 -8.73
C THR A 7 -4.62 -12.89 -7.57
N LEU A 8 -5.78 -13.09 -6.93
CA LEU A 8 -6.20 -12.29 -5.78
C LEU A 8 -5.27 -12.44 -4.58
N ILE A 9 -4.76 -13.65 -4.31
CA ILE A 9 -3.78 -13.89 -3.24
C ILE A 9 -2.48 -13.14 -3.53
N LEU A 10 -1.98 -13.19 -4.78
CA LEU A 10 -0.76 -12.46 -5.17
C LEU A 10 -0.92 -10.95 -4.97
N PHE A 11 -2.03 -10.37 -5.44
CA PHE A 11 -2.29 -8.93 -5.22
C PHE A 11 -2.50 -8.59 -3.75
N SER A 12 -3.15 -9.46 -2.97
CA SER A 12 -3.30 -9.26 -1.53
C SER A 12 -1.95 -9.29 -0.82
N PHE A 13 -1.06 -10.19 -1.22
CA PHE A 13 0.29 -10.27 -0.67
C PHE A 13 1.10 -9.00 -0.97
N LEU A 14 1.07 -8.52 -2.22
CA LEU A 14 1.70 -7.25 -2.60
C LEU A 14 1.07 -6.06 -1.86
N GLY A 15 -0.24 -6.05 -1.70
CA GLY A 15 -0.98 -5.05 -0.93
C GLY A 15 -0.59 -5.05 0.55
N LEU A 16 -0.37 -6.22 1.13
CA LEU A 16 0.07 -6.37 2.52
C LEU A 16 1.50 -5.84 2.71
N LEU A 17 2.44 -6.23 1.83
CA LEU A 17 3.82 -5.75 1.88
C LEU A 17 3.91 -4.24 1.69
N SER A 18 3.24 -3.70 0.67
CA SER A 18 3.21 -2.26 0.40
C SER A 18 2.51 -1.48 1.51
N GLY A 19 1.38 -1.98 2.01
CA GLY A 19 0.65 -1.38 3.14
C GLY A 19 1.49 -1.32 4.42
N LEU A 20 2.16 -2.43 4.78
CA LEU A 20 3.09 -2.46 5.92
C LEU A 20 4.26 -1.50 5.74
N PHE A 21 4.82 -1.43 4.54
CA PHE A 21 5.91 -0.50 4.23
C PHE A 21 5.49 0.96 4.41
N LEU A 22 4.33 1.35 3.88
CA LEU A 22 3.78 2.70 4.03
C LEU A 22 3.46 3.03 5.50
N LEU A 23 2.95 2.06 6.25
CA LEU A 23 2.60 2.22 7.65
C LEU A 23 3.83 2.40 8.55
N LEU A 24 4.87 1.59 8.34
CA LEU A 24 6.07 1.55 9.18
C LEU A 24 7.13 2.57 8.75
N ARG A 25 7.22 2.89 7.45
CA ARG A 25 8.24 3.78 6.87
C ARG A 25 7.60 4.88 6.00
N PRO A 26 6.69 5.71 6.54
CA PRO A 26 5.97 6.72 5.76
C PRO A 26 6.91 7.80 5.19
N GLU A 27 7.90 8.25 5.95
CA GLU A 27 8.86 9.28 5.51
C GLU A 27 9.67 8.82 4.31
N TYR A 28 10.19 7.59 4.35
CA TYR A 28 10.89 7.01 3.23
C TYR A 28 9.97 6.81 2.02
N SER A 29 8.72 6.43 2.25
CA SER A 29 7.74 6.27 1.16
C SER A 29 7.45 7.60 0.45
N ILE A 30 7.31 8.69 1.22
CA ILE A 30 7.12 10.04 0.69
C ILE A 30 8.36 10.49 -0.10
N GLU A 31 9.56 10.22 0.40
CA GLU A 31 10.81 10.55 -0.29
C GLU A 31 10.98 9.72 -1.58
N LEU A 32 10.66 8.43 -1.56
CA LEU A 32 10.66 7.58 -2.75
C LEU A 32 9.69 8.12 -3.80
N GLN A 33 8.49 8.51 -3.39
CA GLN A 33 7.52 9.17 -4.25
C GLN A 33 8.13 10.45 -4.82
N ARG A 34 8.67 11.34 -3.98
CA ARG A 34 9.25 12.61 -4.43
C ARG A 34 10.34 12.40 -5.49
N ARG A 35 11.27 11.48 -5.27
CA ARG A 35 12.33 11.12 -6.23
C ARG A 35 11.79 10.54 -7.52
N PHE A 36 10.70 9.76 -7.47
CA PHE A 36 10.05 9.26 -8.68
C PHE A 36 9.44 10.40 -9.50
N TYR A 37 8.72 11.31 -8.84
CA TYR A 37 8.10 12.46 -9.51
C TYR A 37 9.15 13.45 -10.05
N GLU A 38 10.28 13.63 -9.36
CA GLU A 38 11.41 14.43 -9.85
C GLU A 38 11.95 13.91 -11.20
N LYS A 39 11.96 12.58 -11.43
CA LYS A 39 12.42 11.99 -12.71
C LYS A 39 11.56 12.39 -13.91
N ILE A 40 10.29 12.72 -13.70
CA ILE A 40 9.37 13.20 -14.73
C ILE A 40 9.22 14.73 -14.70
N ASN A 41 10.20 15.44 -14.13
CA ASN A 41 10.23 16.89 -13.96
C ASN A 41 9.06 17.46 -13.12
N TRP A 42 8.43 16.62 -12.29
CA TRP A 42 7.37 17.05 -11.40
C TRP A 42 7.92 17.24 -9.98
N LYS A 43 7.97 18.49 -9.51
CA LYS A 43 8.36 18.79 -8.13
C LYS A 43 7.15 18.71 -7.22
N ILE A 44 7.12 17.70 -6.36
CA ILE A 44 6.14 17.59 -5.27
C ILE A 44 6.79 18.08 -3.99
N GLU A 45 6.18 19.08 -3.36
CA GLU A 45 6.56 19.53 -2.02
C GLU A 45 5.41 19.28 -1.03
N PRO A 46 5.71 18.69 0.14
CA PRO A 46 4.69 18.44 1.15
C PRO A 46 4.23 19.77 1.75
N VAL A 47 2.92 20.03 1.71
CA VAL A 47 2.33 21.22 2.35
C VAL A 47 2.54 21.17 3.87
N SER A 48 2.49 19.97 4.46
CA SER A 48 2.78 19.74 5.87
C SER A 48 3.28 18.32 6.07
N MET A 49 4.58 18.17 6.38
CA MET A 49 5.19 16.86 6.62
C MET A 49 4.46 16.01 7.68
N PRO A 50 4.05 16.56 8.84
CA PRO A 50 3.27 15.79 9.82
C PRO A 50 1.94 15.26 9.27
N LYS A 51 1.26 16.05 8.44
CA LYS A 51 -0.01 15.65 7.81
C LYS A 51 0.22 14.55 6.78
N GLU A 52 1.24 14.68 5.93
CA GLU A 52 1.60 13.67 4.94
C GLU A 52 1.99 12.36 5.61
N VAL A 53 2.79 12.39 6.67
CA VAL A 53 3.16 11.19 7.44
C VAL A 53 1.93 10.49 8.00
N ARG A 54 0.99 11.23 8.59
CA ARG A 54 -0.26 10.66 9.12
C ARG A 54 -1.11 10.05 8.02
N ASN A 55 -1.24 10.73 6.87
CA ASN A 55 -2.02 10.26 5.75
C ASN A 55 -1.40 9.01 5.11
N THR A 56 -0.08 8.98 4.92
CA THR A 56 0.64 7.82 4.40
C THR A 56 0.52 6.61 5.33
N ARG A 57 0.56 6.83 6.66
CA ARG A 57 0.26 5.78 7.63
C ARG A 57 -1.17 5.27 7.52
N ALA A 58 -2.16 6.17 7.42
CA ALA A 58 -3.56 5.80 7.25
C ALA A 58 -3.79 5.00 5.95
N MET A 59 -3.14 5.40 4.84
CA MET A 59 -3.15 4.67 3.58
C MET A 59 -2.53 3.28 3.71
N GLY A 60 -1.39 3.18 4.40
CA GLY A 60 -0.76 1.89 4.69
C GLY A 60 -1.65 0.96 5.51
N ALA A 61 -2.25 1.46 6.59
CA ALA A 61 -3.20 0.70 7.40
C ALA A 61 -4.42 0.23 6.59
N PHE A 62 -4.98 1.11 5.76
CA PHE A 62 -6.09 0.79 4.88
C PHE A 62 -5.76 -0.34 3.90
N LEU A 63 -4.58 -0.29 3.27
CA LEU A 63 -4.10 -1.34 2.36
C LEU A 63 -3.93 -2.68 3.07
N VAL A 64 -3.35 -2.68 4.28
CA VAL A 64 -3.21 -3.90 5.10
C VAL A 64 -4.59 -4.49 5.42
N ILE A 65 -5.55 -3.67 5.85
CA ILE A 65 -6.91 -4.13 6.15
C ILE A 65 -7.56 -4.77 4.93
N ILE A 66 -7.51 -4.11 3.77
CA ILE A 66 -8.09 -4.66 2.53
C ILE A 66 -7.39 -5.95 2.14
N ALA A 67 -6.06 -6.01 2.19
CA ALA A 67 -5.30 -7.21 1.86
C ALA A 67 -5.67 -8.40 2.75
N VAL A 68 -5.86 -8.16 4.05
CA VAL A 68 -6.33 -9.19 4.99
C VAL A 68 -7.75 -9.63 4.65
N VAL A 69 -8.67 -8.68 4.41
CA VAL A 69 -10.06 -9.00 4.04
C VAL A 69 -10.12 -9.84 2.76
N ILE A 70 -9.41 -9.45 1.70
CA ILE A 70 -9.39 -10.23 0.45
C ILE A 70 -8.78 -11.61 0.68
N SER A 71 -7.65 -11.70 1.39
CA SER A 71 -7.01 -12.98 1.68
C SER A 71 -7.93 -13.91 2.47
N THR A 72 -8.60 -13.41 3.50
CA THR A 72 -9.56 -14.20 4.30
C THR A 72 -10.77 -14.63 3.47
N TYR A 73 -11.34 -13.72 2.67
CA TYR A 73 -12.46 -14.04 1.77
C TYR A 73 -12.09 -15.16 0.79
N VAL A 74 -10.92 -15.07 0.16
CA VAL A 74 -10.45 -16.11 -0.76
C VAL A 74 -10.22 -17.42 -0.02
N VAL A 75 -9.50 -17.42 1.10
CA VAL A 75 -9.22 -18.66 1.85
C VAL A 75 -10.50 -19.33 2.37
N LEU A 76 -11.49 -18.56 2.83
CA LEU A 76 -12.75 -19.09 3.34
C LEU A 76 -13.73 -19.49 2.22
N GLY A 77 -13.74 -18.80 1.09
CA GLY A 77 -14.58 -19.11 -0.06
C GLY A 77 -14.04 -20.22 -0.98
N PHE A 78 -12.76 -20.61 -0.81
CA PHE A 78 -12.16 -21.78 -1.45
C PHE A 78 -12.20 -23.05 -0.58
N LYS A 79 -12.67 -22.95 0.67
CA LYS A 79 -13.19 -24.13 1.39
C LYS A 79 -14.54 -24.52 0.82
#